data_AF-A0A944SG15-F1
#
_entry.id   AF-A0A944SG15-F1
#
_cell.length_a   1.000
_cell.length_b   1.000
_cell.length_c   1.000
_cell.angle_alpha   90.00
_cell.angle_beta   90.00
_cell.angle_gamma   90.00
#
_symmetry.space_group_name_H-M   'P 1'
#
loop_
_entity.id
_entity.type
_entity.pdbx_description
1 polymer ?
#
loop_
_entity_poly.entity_id
_entity_poly.type
_entity_poly.pdbx_seq_one_letter_code
_entity_poly.pdbx_strand_id
1 'polypeptide(L)'
;MKRLQSIIKGILPSSLLGRSLMIVVTPLIILQLVSGFIFYESHWDKVTLRLARSVAGDVASVITMMSQFPGAENRNRIVGISAGHMGLSIRMVPGEILPNEPPIGEDLMERMLIRSLGEQVRRPFQIDTRSLEKFVIIRVQLPDGIVEFITSRKRLFSSTTYIFVMWMVGSSLILFAVATLFMRNQVRPIRRLAIAADDFGKGRDHPEFK
;
A
#
# COMPACT_ATOMS: atom_id res chain seq x y z
N MET A 1 16.26 -6.42 -33.25
CA MET A 1 16.20 -4.94 -33.32
C MET A 1 15.07 -4.39 -34.20
N LYS A 2 14.85 -4.86 -35.45
CA LYS A 2 13.77 -4.35 -36.34
C LYS A 2 12.34 -4.45 -35.78
N ARG A 3 12.01 -5.52 -35.04
CA ARG A 3 10.69 -5.67 -34.39
C ARG A 3 10.41 -4.62 -33.31
N LEU A 4 11.44 -4.24 -32.53
CA LEU A 4 11.30 -3.23 -31.48
C LEU A 4 11.06 -1.83 -32.08
N GLN A 5 11.75 -1.50 -33.18
CA GLN A 5 11.56 -0.24 -33.90
C GLN A 5 10.15 -0.08 -34.51
N SER A 6 9.56 -1.18 -34.98
CA SER A 6 8.18 -1.18 -35.54
C SER A 6 7.15 -0.87 -34.45
N ILE A 7 7.29 -1.48 -33.27
CA ILE A 7 6.38 -1.26 -32.13
C ILE A 7 6.50 0.17 -31.60
N ILE A 8 7.73 0.69 -31.48
CA ILE A 8 7.96 2.08 -31.05
C ILE A 8 7.35 3.09 -32.03
N LYS A 9 7.48 2.85 -33.35
CA LYS A 9 6.86 3.70 -34.38
C LYS A 9 5.32 3.66 -34.35
N GLY A 10 4.71 2.56 -33.90
CA GLY A 10 3.25 2.45 -33.77
C GLY A 10 2.65 3.19 -32.57
N ILE A 11 3.44 3.42 -31.51
CA ILE A 11 3.01 4.11 -30.29
C ILE A 11 3.27 5.62 -30.35
N LEU A 12 4.17 6.07 -31.23
CA LEU A 12 4.51 7.48 -31.41
C LEU A 12 3.37 8.23 -32.14
N PRO A 13 2.76 9.26 -31.53
CA PRO A 13 1.73 10.04 -32.20
C PRO A 13 2.30 10.77 -33.42
N SER A 14 1.49 10.81 -34.48
CA SER A 14 1.83 11.44 -35.76
C SER A 14 1.67 12.96 -35.72
N SER A 15 0.86 13.51 -34.82
CA SER A 15 0.61 14.95 -34.71
C SER A 15 1.71 15.67 -33.91
N LEU A 16 2.01 16.92 -34.28
CA LEU A 16 2.93 17.79 -33.52
C LEU A 16 2.50 17.92 -32.06
N LEU A 17 1.19 18.08 -31.81
CA LEU A 17 0.64 18.14 -30.46
C LEU A 17 0.93 16.86 -29.66
N GLY A 18 0.67 15.70 -30.25
CA GLY A 18 0.90 14.42 -29.57
C GLY A 18 2.38 14.20 -29.25
N ARG A 19 3.29 14.57 -30.16
CA ARG A 19 4.74 14.48 -29.93
C ARG A 19 5.18 15.38 -28.78
N SER A 20 4.77 16.65 -28.80
CA SER A 20 5.12 17.60 -27.74
C SER A 20 4.52 17.19 -26.39
N LEU A 21 3.29 16.68 -26.38
CA LEU A 21 2.64 16.17 -25.17
C LEU A 21 3.40 14.95 -24.62
N MET A 22 3.80 13.99 -25.46
CA MET A 22 4.58 12.84 -24.99
C MET A 22 5.91 13.24 -24.37
N ILE A 23 6.61 14.24 -24.90
CA ILE A 23 7.89 14.70 -24.32
C ILE A 23 7.73 15.15 -22.87
N VAL A 24 6.62 15.84 -22.56
CA VAL A 24 6.34 16.34 -21.20
C VAL A 24 5.75 15.25 -20.31
N VAL A 25 4.83 14.44 -20.86
CA VAL A 25 4.05 13.45 -20.11
C VAL A 25 4.86 12.21 -19.78
N THR A 26 5.68 11.73 -20.71
CA THR A 26 6.44 10.49 -20.53
C THR A 26 7.32 10.50 -19.28
N PRO A 27 8.19 11.51 -19.03
CA PRO A 27 9.01 11.53 -17.83
C PRO A 27 8.16 11.64 -16.55
N LEU A 28 7.02 12.33 -16.61
CA LEU A 28 6.09 12.42 -15.47
C LEU A 28 5.47 11.05 -15.14
N ILE A 29 5.04 10.29 -16.15
CA ILE A 29 4.52 8.93 -15.97
C ILE A 29 5.61 8.01 -15.42
N ILE A 30 6.83 8.06 -15.96
CA ILE A 30 7.95 7.26 -15.46
C ILE A 30 8.21 7.58 -13.98
N LEU A 31 8.28 8.87 -13.63
CA LEU A 31 8.47 9.30 -12.23
C LEU A 31 7.34 8.79 -11.34
N GLN A 32 6.09 8.86 -11.81
CA GLN A 32 4.92 8.39 -11.07
C GLN A 32 4.98 6.88 -10.82
N LEU A 33 5.35 6.09 -11.83
CA LEU A 33 5.48 4.63 -11.71
C LEU A 33 6.63 4.26 -10.78
N VAL A 34 7.80 4.90 -10.91
CA VAL A 34 8.95 4.67 -10.03
C VAL A 34 8.62 5.07 -8.59
N SER A 35 7.98 6.23 -8.39
CA SER A 35 7.58 6.69 -7.07
C SER A 35 6.55 5.76 -6.43
N GLY A 36 5.53 5.35 -7.18
CA GLY A 36 4.52 4.39 -6.73
C GLY A 36 5.13 3.04 -6.36
N PHE A 37 6.06 2.53 -7.18
CA PHE A 37 6.79 1.30 -6.91
C PHE A 37 7.63 1.39 -5.63
N ILE A 38 8.49 2.42 -5.51
CA ILE A 38 9.32 2.64 -4.32
C ILE A 38 8.45 2.80 -3.07
N PHE A 39 7.32 3.51 -3.17
CA PHE A 39 6.42 3.67 -2.04
C PHE A 39 5.78 2.34 -1.62
N TYR A 40 5.26 1.56 -2.58
CA TYR A 40 4.66 0.27 -2.32
C TYR A 40 5.66 -0.67 -1.63
N GLU A 41 6.82 -0.88 -2.22
CA GLU A 41 7.80 -1.86 -1.72
C GLU A 41 8.51 -1.36 -0.43
N SER A 42 8.91 -0.09 -0.39
CA SER A 42 9.72 0.41 0.74
C SER A 42 8.87 0.84 1.92
N HIS A 43 7.74 1.51 1.70
CA HIS A 43 6.98 2.12 2.78
C HIS A 43 5.90 1.18 3.31
N TRP A 44 5.11 0.58 2.42
CA TRP A 44 3.99 -0.27 2.85
C TRP A 44 4.48 -1.50 3.59
N ASP A 45 5.46 -2.24 3.06
CA ASP A 45 6.02 -3.42 3.72
C ASP A 45 6.62 -3.09 5.09
N LYS A 46 7.38 -1.99 5.20
CA LYS A 46 8.02 -1.61 6.48
C LYS A 46 7.01 -1.16 7.52
N VAL A 47 5.97 -0.42 7.14
CA VAL A 47 4.93 0.02 8.06
C VAL A 47 4.11 -1.18 8.53
N THR A 48 3.65 -2.03 7.61
CA THR A 48 2.89 -3.24 7.96
C THR A 48 3.72 -4.18 8.83
N LEU A 49 4.99 -4.41 8.50
CA LEU A 49 5.89 -5.21 9.33
C LEU A 49 6.09 -4.62 10.73
N ARG A 50 6.24 -3.30 10.84
CA ARG A 50 6.38 -2.63 12.15
C ARG A 50 5.13 -2.80 13.00
N LEU A 51 3.95 -2.63 12.41
CA LEU A 51 2.66 -2.81 13.08
C LEU A 51 2.46 -4.27 13.52
N ALA A 52 2.74 -5.21 12.63
CA ALA A 52 2.72 -6.64 12.92
C ALA A 52 3.67 -7.00 14.07
N ARG A 53 4.90 -6.46 14.06
CA ARG A 53 5.87 -6.65 15.14
C ARG A 53 5.40 -6.08 16.48
N SER A 54 4.73 -4.94 16.47
CA SER A 54 4.15 -4.34 17.68
C SER A 54 3.10 -5.27 18.29
N VAL A 55 2.14 -5.75 17.48
CA VAL A 55 1.08 -6.65 17.97
C VAL A 55 1.66 -7.99 18.42
N ALA A 56 2.60 -8.57 17.65
CA ALA A 56 3.26 -9.81 18.03
C ALA A 56 4.06 -9.66 19.34
N GLY A 57 4.67 -8.50 19.58
CA GLY A 57 5.38 -8.18 20.81
C GLY A 57 4.46 -8.04 22.01
N ASP A 58 3.29 -7.41 21.83
CA ASP A 58 2.28 -7.36 22.88
C ASP A 58 1.78 -8.76 23.23
N VAL A 59 1.49 -9.60 22.23
CA VAL A 59 1.08 -11.01 22.43
C VAL A 59 2.17 -11.80 23.16
N ALA A 60 3.42 -11.70 22.73
CA ALA A 60 4.55 -12.37 23.38
C ALA A 60 4.72 -11.89 24.83
N SER A 61 4.60 -10.59 25.08
CA SER A 61 4.69 -10.01 26.43
C SER A 61 3.62 -10.57 27.36
N VAL A 62 2.37 -10.67 26.88
CA VAL A 62 1.28 -11.26 27.67
C VAL A 62 1.55 -12.73 27.98
N ILE A 63 1.97 -13.51 26.98
CA ILE A 63 2.29 -14.94 27.17
C ILE A 63 3.40 -15.09 28.22
N THR A 64 4.45 -14.26 28.13
CA THR A 64 5.53 -14.24 29.11
C THR A 64 5.01 -13.89 30.51
N MET A 65 4.18 -12.85 30.65
CA MET A 65 3.60 -12.48 31.95
C MET A 65 2.71 -13.59 32.52
N MET A 66 1.88 -14.23 31.71
CA MET A 66 1.04 -15.35 32.14
C MET A 66 1.86 -16.56 32.59
N SER A 67 3.00 -16.81 31.95
CA SER A 67 3.92 -17.90 32.33
C SER A 67 4.71 -17.61 33.61
N GLN A 68 5.10 -16.35 33.83
CA GLN A 68 5.92 -15.94 34.99
C GLN A 68 5.10 -15.70 36.25
N PHE A 69 3.86 -15.21 36.10
CA PHE A 69 2.98 -14.86 37.21
C PHE A 69 1.69 -15.69 37.15
N PRO A 70 1.74 -16.99 37.48
CA PRO A 70 0.55 -17.83 37.54
C PRO A 70 -0.39 -17.37 38.67
N GLY A 71 -1.65 -17.79 38.61
CA GLY A 71 -2.69 -17.47 39.59
C GLY A 71 -3.84 -16.63 39.03
N ALA A 72 -5.02 -16.74 39.64
CA ALA A 72 -6.23 -16.07 39.16
C ALA A 72 -6.16 -14.53 39.30
N GLU A 73 -5.56 -14.04 40.38
CA GLU A 73 -5.38 -12.60 40.62
C GLU A 73 -4.48 -11.94 39.56
N ASN A 74 -3.33 -12.56 39.30
CA ASN A 74 -2.39 -12.12 38.26
C ASN A 74 -3.04 -12.15 36.88
N ARG A 75 -3.85 -13.18 36.57
CA ARG A 75 -4.59 -13.25 35.29
C ARG A 75 -5.51 -12.06 35.11
N ASN A 76 -6.33 -11.71 36.10
CA ASN A 76 -7.24 -10.57 35.99
C ASN A 76 -6.49 -9.26 35.76
N ARG A 77 -5.34 -9.09 36.44
CA ARG A 77 -4.47 -7.92 36.25
C ARG A 77 -3.86 -7.88 34.86
N ILE A 78 -3.40 -9.02 34.33
CA ILE A 78 -2.87 -9.13 32.96
C ILE A 78 -3.94 -8.77 31.95
N VAL A 79 -5.15 -9.33 32.07
CA VAL A 79 -6.28 -9.02 31.18
C VAL A 79 -6.61 -7.52 31.18
N GLY A 80 -6.62 -6.89 32.36
CA GLY A 80 -6.83 -5.44 32.49
C GLY A 80 -5.75 -4.60 31.81
N ILE A 81 -4.47 -4.95 32.00
CA ILE A 81 -3.35 -4.26 31.36
C ILE A 81 -3.39 -4.42 29.84
N SER A 82 -3.65 -5.63 29.35
CA SER A 82 -3.71 -5.92 27.93
C SER A 82 -4.85 -5.17 27.25
N ALA A 83 -6.03 -5.11 27.88
CA ALA A 83 -7.16 -4.36 27.33
C ALA A 83 -6.90 -2.84 27.35
N GLY A 84 -6.41 -2.31 28.47
CA GLY A 84 -6.26 -0.86 28.68
C GLY A 84 -5.06 -0.23 27.98
N HIS A 85 -3.91 -0.91 27.95
CA HIS A 85 -2.67 -0.36 27.41
C HIS A 85 -2.26 -0.94 26.06
N MET A 86 -2.57 -2.21 25.82
CA MET A 86 -2.18 -2.89 24.59
C MET A 86 -3.32 -2.96 23.58
N GLY A 87 -4.56 -2.60 23.94
CA GLY A 87 -5.72 -2.78 23.05
C GLY A 87 -5.89 -4.23 22.59
N LEU A 88 -5.54 -5.18 23.46
CA LEU A 88 -5.66 -6.62 23.27
C LEU A 88 -6.69 -7.16 24.27
N SER A 89 -7.81 -7.66 23.75
CA SER A 89 -8.73 -8.45 24.56
C SER A 89 -8.25 -9.90 24.58
N ILE A 90 -8.30 -10.54 25.75
CA ILE A 90 -7.80 -11.90 25.94
C ILE A 90 -8.95 -12.79 26.38
N ARG A 91 -9.08 -13.94 25.73
CA ARG A 91 -10.00 -15.00 26.11
C ARG A 91 -9.24 -16.31 26.23
N MET A 92 -9.44 -17.04 27.33
CA MET A 92 -8.86 -18.37 27.50
C MET A 92 -9.90 -19.43 27.17
N VAL A 93 -9.49 -20.44 26.40
CA VAL A 93 -10.29 -21.61 26.10
C VAL A 93 -9.56 -22.85 26.61
N PRO A 94 -9.93 -23.33 27.82
CA PRO A 94 -9.22 -24.43 28.47
C PRO A 94 -9.44 -25.74 27.72
N GLY A 95 -8.40 -26.57 27.63
CA GLY A 95 -8.46 -27.91 27.03
C GLY A 95 -8.58 -27.98 25.51
N GLU A 96 -8.67 -26.83 24.82
CA GLU A 96 -8.66 -26.79 23.36
C GLU A 96 -7.23 -26.94 22.81
N ILE A 97 -7.10 -27.58 21.65
CA ILE A 97 -5.83 -27.81 20.96
C ILE A 97 -5.95 -27.30 19.53
N LEU A 98 -4.96 -26.52 19.10
CA LEU A 98 -4.92 -26.00 17.74
C LEU A 98 -4.73 -27.14 16.71
N PRO A 99 -5.38 -27.07 15.55
CA PRO A 99 -5.06 -27.92 14.41
C PRO A 99 -3.57 -27.83 14.07
N ASN A 100 -2.94 -28.97 13.76
CA ASN A 100 -1.53 -29.06 13.41
C ASN A 100 -1.29 -28.64 11.95
N GLU A 101 -1.67 -27.41 11.62
CA GLU A 101 -1.54 -26.83 10.30
C GLU A 101 -0.75 -25.53 10.39
N PRO A 102 0.18 -25.28 9.46
CA PRO A 102 0.90 -24.02 9.43
C PRO A 102 -0.08 -22.87 9.13
N PRO A 103 0.03 -21.72 9.81
CA PRO A 103 -0.80 -20.57 9.49
C PRO A 103 -0.51 -20.09 8.07
N ILE A 104 -1.56 -19.93 7.26
CA ILE A 104 -1.47 -19.46 5.88
C ILE A 104 -1.88 -17.99 5.85
N GLY A 105 -1.02 -17.14 5.27
CA GLY A 105 -1.32 -15.73 5.00
C GLY A 105 -1.53 -15.50 3.52
N GLU A 106 -2.71 -15.05 3.13
CA GLU A 106 -3.02 -14.72 1.74
C GLU A 106 -2.51 -13.32 1.39
N ASP A 107 -2.86 -12.35 2.23
CA ASP A 107 -2.49 -10.94 2.15
C ASP A 107 -1.10 -10.67 2.78
N LEU A 108 -0.43 -9.61 2.31
CA LEU A 108 0.75 -9.00 2.93
C LEU A 108 0.60 -8.82 4.45
N MET A 109 -0.54 -8.30 4.93
CA MET A 109 -0.78 -8.09 6.36
C MET A 109 -0.68 -9.40 7.14
N GLU A 110 -1.35 -10.45 6.65
CA GLU A 110 -1.34 -11.77 7.28
C GLU A 110 0.05 -12.38 7.26
N ARG A 111 0.76 -12.30 6.12
CA ARG A 111 2.14 -12.79 5.99
C ARG A 111 3.08 -12.10 6.98
N MET A 112 2.98 -10.78 7.12
CA MET A 112 3.80 -10.01 8.06
C MET A 112 3.45 -10.32 9.52
N LEU A 113 2.17 -10.51 9.83
CA LEU A 113 1.72 -10.91 11.16
C LEU A 113 2.19 -12.32 11.52
N ILE A 114 2.00 -13.30 10.64
CA ILE A 114 2.47 -14.68 10.81
C ILE A 114 3.98 -14.70 11.03
N ARG A 115 4.74 -14.00 10.18
CA ARG A 115 6.18 -13.88 10.33
C ARG A 115 6.56 -13.30 11.70
N SER A 116 5.91 -12.22 12.10
CA SER A 116 6.21 -11.53 13.36
C SER A 116 5.85 -12.37 14.58
N LEU A 117 4.72 -13.08 14.54
CA LEU A 117 4.30 -14.01 15.60
C LEU A 117 5.26 -15.20 15.69
N GLY A 118 5.67 -15.76 14.55
CA GLY A 118 6.66 -16.85 14.52
C GLY A 118 8.00 -16.43 15.13
N GLU A 119 8.47 -15.23 14.83
CA GLU A 119 9.73 -14.68 15.37
C GLU A 119 9.66 -14.44 16.90
N GLN A 120 8.52 -13.95 17.41
CA GLN A 120 8.41 -13.45 18.79
C GLN A 120 7.74 -14.42 19.77
N VAL A 121 6.67 -15.11 19.37
CA VAL A 121 5.84 -15.94 20.27
C VAL A 121 6.45 -17.32 20.50
N ARG A 122 7.13 -17.89 19.49
CA ARG A 122 7.83 -19.19 19.55
C ARG A 122 6.96 -20.34 20.09
N ARG A 123 5.66 -20.31 19.81
CA ARG A 123 4.68 -21.36 20.14
C ARG A 123 3.77 -21.59 18.94
N PRO A 124 3.09 -22.74 18.84
CA PRO A 124 2.07 -22.95 17.81
C PRO A 124 0.98 -21.87 17.91
N PHE A 125 0.63 -21.27 16.78
CA PHE A 125 -0.40 -20.24 16.70
C PHE A 125 -1.20 -20.36 15.41
N GLN A 126 -2.42 -19.84 15.45
CA GLN A 126 -3.26 -19.61 14.28
C GLN A 126 -3.77 -18.18 14.29
N ILE A 127 -4.08 -17.67 13.11
CA ILE A 127 -4.71 -16.37 12.94
C ILE A 127 -6.04 -16.54 12.22
N ASP A 128 -7.03 -15.75 12.64
CA ASP A 128 -8.31 -15.63 11.96
C ASP A 128 -8.60 -14.15 11.75
N THR A 129 -8.55 -13.78 10.48
CA THR A 129 -8.82 -12.44 9.96
C THR A 129 -10.16 -12.38 9.23
N ARG A 130 -10.92 -13.49 9.14
CA ARG A 130 -12.11 -13.58 8.28
C ARG A 130 -13.39 -13.56 9.08
N SER A 131 -13.39 -14.19 10.25
CA SER A 131 -14.59 -14.31 11.08
C SER A 131 -15.13 -12.96 11.55
N LEU A 132 -14.25 -11.97 11.74
CA LEU A 132 -14.62 -10.64 12.20
C LEU A 132 -14.01 -9.57 11.29
N GLU A 133 -14.84 -8.80 10.58
CA GLU A 133 -14.38 -7.81 9.60
C GLU A 133 -13.37 -6.79 10.18
N LYS A 134 -13.64 -6.30 11.40
CA LYS A 134 -12.88 -5.23 12.06
C LYS A 134 -11.83 -5.73 13.05
N PHE A 135 -11.77 -7.03 13.31
CA PHE A 135 -10.92 -7.62 14.33
C PHE A 135 -10.07 -8.75 13.75
N VAL A 136 -8.96 -9.03 14.42
CA VAL A 136 -8.11 -10.18 14.13
C VAL A 136 -8.02 -10.99 15.42
N ILE A 137 -8.29 -12.28 15.30
CA ILE A 137 -8.18 -13.25 16.39
C ILE A 137 -6.85 -13.97 16.19
N ILE A 138 -5.99 -13.93 17.20
CA ILE A 138 -4.73 -14.66 17.23
C ILE A 138 -4.88 -15.72 18.31
N ARG A 139 -4.84 -16.99 17.93
CA ARG A 139 -4.93 -18.11 18.86
C ARG A 139 -3.53 -18.65 19.10
N VAL A 140 -3.11 -18.77 20.35
CA VAL A 140 -1.80 -19.31 20.72
C VAL A 140 -1.97 -20.51 21.65
N GLN A 141 -1.27 -21.60 21.33
CA GLN A 141 -1.28 -22.80 22.16
C GLN A 141 -0.45 -22.60 23.43
N LEU A 142 -1.08 -22.82 24.58
CA LEU A 142 -0.46 -22.95 25.90
C LEU A 142 -0.62 -24.38 26.45
N PRO A 143 0.07 -24.73 27.55
CA PRO A 143 -0.07 -26.06 28.19
C PRO A 143 -1.50 -26.36 28.67
N ASP A 144 -2.24 -25.36 29.15
CA ASP A 144 -3.56 -25.53 29.76
C ASP A 144 -4.73 -25.34 28.77
N GLY A 145 -4.42 -25.10 27.49
CA GLY A 145 -5.41 -24.80 26.44
C GLY A 145 -4.93 -23.70 25.50
N ILE A 146 -5.88 -22.99 24.88
CA ILE A 146 -5.59 -21.91 23.93
C ILE A 146 -5.87 -20.56 24.58
N VAL A 147 -5.03 -19.59 24.26
CA VAL A 147 -5.30 -18.18 24.53
C VAL A 147 -5.61 -17.48 23.22
N GLU A 148 -6.78 -16.87 23.15
CA GLU A 148 -7.19 -16.03 22.05
C GLU A 148 -6.94 -14.57 22.39
N PHE A 149 -6.23 -13.89 21.49
CA PHE A 149 -5.99 -12.46 21.52
C PHE A 149 -6.84 -11.82 20.42
N ILE A 150 -7.71 -10.91 20.80
CA ILE A 150 -8.58 -10.18 19.88
C ILE A 150 -8.06 -8.74 19.80
N THR A 151 -7.67 -8.33 18.61
CA THR A 151 -7.12 -7.00 18.33
C THR A 151 -7.86 -6.32 17.18
N SER A 152 -7.88 -5.00 17.15
CA SER A 152 -8.46 -4.26 16.02
C SER A 152 -7.58 -4.38 14.77
N ARG A 153 -8.19 -4.62 13.60
CA ARG A 153 -7.49 -4.63 12.30
C ARG A 153 -6.73 -3.32 12.04
N LYS A 154 -7.22 -2.20 12.56
CA LYS A 154 -6.56 -0.88 12.47
C LYS A 154 -5.20 -0.80 13.17
N ARG A 155 -4.89 -1.74 14.06
CA ARG A 155 -3.56 -1.83 14.70
C ARG A 155 -2.54 -2.56 13.83
N LEU A 156 -3.02 -3.38 12.89
CA LEU A 156 -2.21 -4.13 11.95
C LEU A 156 -2.10 -3.44 10.59
N PHE A 157 -2.91 -2.40 10.37
CA PHE A 157 -3.02 -1.70 9.10
C PHE A 157 -3.12 -0.18 9.27
N SER A 158 -2.38 0.58 8.45
CA SER A 158 -2.45 2.05 8.42
C SER A 158 -3.26 2.56 7.24
N SER A 159 -4.49 3.04 7.49
CA SER A 159 -5.33 3.66 6.44
C SER A 159 -4.67 4.87 5.76
N THR A 160 -3.78 5.57 6.47
CA THR A 160 -3.05 6.73 5.95
C THR A 160 -2.20 6.38 4.73
N THR A 161 -1.69 5.15 4.64
CA THR A 161 -0.89 4.67 3.50
C THR A 161 -1.70 4.69 2.20
N TYR A 162 -2.97 4.24 2.22
CA TYR A 162 -3.83 4.31 1.05
C TYR A 162 -4.22 5.74 0.68
N ILE A 163 -4.51 6.57 1.69
CA ILE A 163 -4.85 7.97 1.48
C ILE A 163 -3.69 8.70 0.79
N PHE A 164 -2.45 8.43 1.22
CA PHE A 164 -1.26 9.00 0.59
C PHE A 164 -1.11 8.58 -0.87
N VAL A 165 -1.24 7.28 -1.20
CA VAL A 165 -1.17 6.80 -2.60
C VAL A 165 -2.28 7.43 -3.44
N MET A 166 -3.49 7.49 -2.91
CA MET A 166 -4.62 8.13 -3.57
C MET A 166 -4.35 9.62 -3.85
N TRP A 167 -3.77 10.36 -2.91
CA TRP A 167 -3.36 11.75 -3.14
C TRP A 167 -2.23 11.89 -4.15
N MET A 168 -1.25 10.99 -4.15
CA MET A 168 -0.16 10.98 -5.14
C MET A 168 -0.69 10.78 -6.56
N VAL A 169 -1.60 9.81 -6.73
CA VAL A 169 -2.23 9.55 -8.04
C VAL A 169 -3.20 10.68 -8.40
N GLY A 170 -4.02 11.14 -7.47
CA GLY A 170 -5.00 12.20 -7.72
C GLY A 170 -4.35 13.52 -8.11
N SER A 171 -3.31 13.94 -7.39
CA SER A 171 -2.57 15.16 -7.71
C SER A 171 -1.85 15.09 -9.06
N SER A 172 -1.23 13.95 -9.40
CA SER A 172 -0.58 13.76 -10.70
C SER A 172 -1.59 13.78 -11.86
N LEU A 173 -2.79 13.21 -11.70
CA LEU A 173 -3.86 13.29 -12.69
C LEU A 173 -4.34 14.73 -12.92
N ILE A 174 -4.47 15.53 -11.86
CA ILE A 174 -4.81 16.95 -11.97
C ILE A 174 -3.73 17.69 -12.77
N LEU A 175 -2.45 17.52 -12.40
CA LEU A 175 -1.33 18.14 -13.11
C LEU A 175 -1.26 17.70 -14.57
N PHE A 176 -1.54 16.43 -14.84
CA PHE A 176 -1.61 15.89 -16.20
C PHE A 176 -2.72 16.54 -17.04
N ALA A 177 -3.91 16.71 -16.46
CA ALA A 177 -5.02 17.40 -17.12
C ALA A 177 -4.67 18.87 -17.43
N VAL A 178 -4.11 19.58 -16.45
CA VAL A 178 -3.64 20.96 -16.62
C VAL A 178 -2.57 21.03 -17.71
N ALA A 179 -1.53 20.21 -17.64
CA ALA A 179 -0.46 20.18 -18.64
C ALA A 179 -1.02 19.93 -20.05
N THR A 180 -1.98 19.02 -20.19
CA THR A 180 -2.62 18.73 -21.48
C THR A 180 -3.39 19.94 -22.03
N LEU A 181 -4.12 20.67 -21.18
CA LEU A 181 -4.82 21.90 -21.56
C LEU A 181 -3.84 23.01 -21.99
N PHE A 182 -2.78 23.22 -21.22
CA PHE A 182 -1.73 24.20 -21.55
C PHE A 182 -1.05 23.86 -22.88
N MET A 183 -0.67 22.60 -23.10
CA MET A 183 -0.08 22.16 -24.36
C MET A 183 -1.03 22.36 -25.53
N ARG A 184 -2.34 22.09 -25.36
CA ARG A 184 -3.34 22.34 -26.39
C ARG A 184 -3.44 23.83 -26.75
N ASN A 185 -3.33 24.71 -25.76
CA ASN A 185 -3.32 26.15 -25.97
C ASN A 185 -2.00 26.65 -26.58
N GLN A 186 -0.86 26.03 -26.28
CA GLN A 186 0.45 26.41 -26.83
C GLN A 186 0.65 25.95 -28.28
N VAL A 187 0.15 24.76 -28.66
CA VAL A 187 0.37 24.20 -30.00
C VAL A 187 -0.45 24.93 -31.08
N ARG A 188 -1.62 25.48 -30.72
CA ARG A 188 -2.48 26.21 -31.67
C ARG A 188 -1.77 27.43 -32.30
N PRO A 189 -1.21 28.39 -31.53
CA PRO A 189 -0.43 29.50 -32.08
C PRO A 189 0.79 29.05 -32.90
N ILE A 190 1.54 28.06 -32.41
CA ILE A 190 2.73 27.55 -33.12
C ILE A 190 2.35 27.01 -34.49
N ARG A 191 1.23 26.26 -34.58
CA ARG A 191 0.73 25.77 -35.85
C ARG A 191 0.30 26.90 -36.79
N ARG A 192 -0.32 27.96 -36.26
CA ARG A 192 -0.70 29.14 -37.07
C ARG A 192 0.53 29.87 -37.62
N LEU A 193 1.53 30.13 -36.78
CA LEU A 193 2.79 30.76 -37.22
C LEU A 193 3.52 29.92 -38.27
N ALA A 194 3.53 28.59 -38.10
CA ALA A 194 4.14 27.69 -39.07
C ALA A 194 3.43 27.73 -40.44
N ILE A 195 2.08 27.82 -40.46
CA ILE A 195 1.31 27.96 -41.69
C ILE A 195 1.59 29.32 -42.35
N ALA A 196 1.57 30.40 -41.56
CA ALA A 196 1.86 31.76 -42.06
C ALA A 196 3.25 31.88 -42.69
N ALA A 197 4.26 31.29 -42.06
CA ALA A 197 5.63 31.27 -42.60
C ALA A 197 5.75 30.46 -43.90
N ASP A 198 5.01 29.34 -44.01
CA ASP A 198 4.97 28.51 -45.22
C ASP A 198 4.25 29.23 -46.38
N ASP A 199 3.15 29.93 -46.10
CA ASP A 199 2.44 30.75 -47.10
C ASP A 199 3.29 31.94 -47.57
N PHE A 200 3.94 32.65 -46.65
CA PHE A 200 4.88 33.72 -46.97
C PHE A 200 6.05 33.20 -47.83
N GLY A 201 6.64 32.06 -47.48
CA GLY A 201 7.71 31.42 -48.26
C GLY A 201 7.27 30.98 -49.67
N LYS A 202 5.96 30.79 -49.89
CA LYS A 202 5.37 30.47 -51.20
C LYS A 202 4.86 31.69 -51.96
N GLY A 203 5.07 32.90 -51.45
CA GLY A 203 4.60 34.15 -52.05
C GLY A 203 3.07 34.32 -52.04
N ARG A 204 2.39 33.69 -51.08
CA ARG A 204 0.93 33.83 -50.90
C ARG A 204 0.65 34.82 -49.77
N ASP A 205 -0.29 35.73 -49.98
CA ASP A 205 -0.77 36.61 -48.90
C ASP A 205 -1.60 35.81 -47.90
N HIS A 206 -1.32 35.99 -46.60
CA HIS A 206 -2.05 35.33 -45.54
C HIS A 206 -3.04 36.31 -44.85
N PRO A 207 -4.36 36.11 -44.97
CA PRO A 207 -5.36 37.11 -44.57
C PRO A 207 -5.52 37.34 -43.06
N GLU A 208 -4.81 36.61 -42.18
CA GLU A 208 -4.95 36.74 -40.71
C GLU A 208 -3.76 37.42 -40.00
N PHE A 209 -2.73 37.89 -40.70
CA PHE A 209 -1.64 38.67 -40.08
C PHE A 209 -1.75 40.15 -40.48
N LYS A 210 -2.13 40.97 -39.50
CA LYS A 210 -2.04 42.43 -39.55
C LYS A 210 -1.08 42.90 -38.48
#